data_AF-A0A968WNG1-F1
#
_entry.id   AF-A0A968WNG1-F1
#
_cell.length_a   1.000
_cell.length_b   1.000
_cell.length_c   1.000
_cell.angle_alpha   90.00
_cell.angle_beta   90.00
_cell.angle_gamma   90.00
#
_symmetry.space_group_name_H-M   'P 1'
#
loop_
_entity.id
_entity.type
_entity.pdbx_description
1 polymer ?
#
loop_
_entity_poly.entity_id
_entity_poly.type
_entity_poly.pdbx_seq_one_letter_code
_entity_poly.pdbx_strand_id
1 'polypeptide(L)'
;MDGQGKRGLTGFVAIHPVGLDRDSCPDFQAEEAQEPEELWSPPGYTYVNDQLVKQPVTYEQDFQPRLTRTQQYEVFMTHPIFTGMCPQCRAIYPHNTERVHWDCEMCGWMDDSV
;
A
#
# COMPACT_ATOMS: atom_id res chain seq x y z
N MET A 1 -35.94 -4.66 26.59
CA MET A 1 -34.91 -4.12 27.50
C MET A 1 -33.59 -4.63 26.99
N ASP A 2 -32.99 -3.74 26.21
CA ASP A 2 -31.84 -3.88 25.32
C ASP A 2 -30.50 -3.96 26.08
N GLY A 3 -29.45 -4.45 25.42
CA GLY A 3 -28.09 -4.29 25.94
C GLY A 3 -27.00 -5.03 25.17
N GLN A 4 -26.54 -4.42 24.07
CA GLN A 4 -25.52 -4.87 23.12
C GLN A 4 -24.19 -5.38 23.73
N GLY A 5 -23.69 -6.50 23.18
CA GLY A 5 -22.35 -7.03 23.42
C GLY A 5 -21.26 -6.22 22.71
N LYS A 6 -20.22 -5.86 23.46
CA LYS A 6 -19.08 -5.03 23.03
C LYS A 6 -18.05 -5.87 22.26
N ARG A 7 -17.60 -5.33 21.13
CA ARG A 7 -16.63 -5.92 20.20
C ARG A 7 -15.22 -5.84 20.81
N GLY A 8 -14.47 -6.93 20.71
CA GLY A 8 -13.08 -7.01 21.16
C GLY A 8 -12.13 -6.31 20.19
N LEU A 9 -11.32 -5.39 20.74
CA LEU A 9 -10.12 -4.85 20.12
C LEU A 9 -8.93 -5.41 20.89
N THR A 10 -8.14 -6.25 20.23
CA THR A 10 -6.87 -6.78 20.72
C THR A 10 -5.80 -5.68 20.66
N GLY A 11 -5.58 -5.01 21.79
CA GLY A 11 -4.43 -4.14 22.03
C GLY A 11 -3.27 -4.94 22.63
N PHE A 12 -2.04 -4.63 22.20
CA PHE A 12 -0.82 -5.21 22.75
C PHE A 12 -0.66 -4.87 24.23
N VAL A 13 -0.46 -5.88 25.09
CA VAL A 13 -0.31 -5.71 26.54
C VAL A 13 1.16 -5.54 26.90
N ALA A 14 1.51 -4.41 27.50
CA ALA A 14 2.71 -4.29 28.33
C ALA A 14 2.40 -4.86 29.72
N ILE A 15 3.12 -5.89 30.16
CA ILE A 15 2.88 -6.55 31.45
C ILE A 15 3.75 -5.87 32.52
N HIS A 16 3.12 -5.13 33.44
CA HIS A 16 3.79 -4.62 34.63
C HIS A 16 4.04 -5.78 35.63
N PRO A 17 5.28 -6.01 36.11
CA PRO A 17 5.66 -7.24 36.83
C PRO A 17 4.96 -7.46 38.18
N VAL A 18 4.30 -6.44 38.72
CA VAL A 18 3.62 -6.49 40.03
C VAL A 18 2.13 -6.81 39.90
N GLY A 19 1.57 -6.81 38.68
CA GLY A 19 0.13 -6.97 38.48
C GLY A 19 -0.68 -5.81 39.06
N LEU A 20 -1.92 -5.67 38.58
CA LEU A 20 -2.82 -4.61 39.00
C LEU A 20 -3.72 -5.09 40.14
N ASP A 21 -3.56 -4.54 41.34
CA ASP A 21 -4.50 -4.72 42.47
C ASP A 21 -5.78 -3.84 42.34
N ARG A 22 -5.94 -3.15 41.20
CA ARG A 22 -7.02 -2.19 40.96
C ARG A 22 -7.52 -2.29 39.52
N ASP A 23 -8.81 -2.03 39.31
CA ASP A 23 -9.48 -2.07 38.01
C ASP A 23 -9.06 -0.94 37.04
N SER A 24 -8.02 -0.17 37.37
CA SER A 24 -7.53 0.96 36.57
C SER A 24 -6.01 0.90 36.45
N CYS A 25 -5.54 0.82 35.20
CA CYS A 25 -4.12 0.79 34.85
C CYS A 25 -3.56 2.22 34.85
N PRO A 26 -2.55 2.55 35.69
CA PRO A 26 -1.93 3.88 35.67
C PRO A 26 -1.21 4.16 34.34
N ASP A 27 -0.79 3.11 33.62
CA ASP A 27 -0.15 3.22 32.29
C ASP A 27 -1.16 3.41 31.15
N PHE A 28 -2.46 3.21 31.41
CA PHE A 28 -3.53 3.40 30.43
C PHE A 28 -4.45 4.52 30.92
N GLN A 29 -3.91 5.75 30.92
CA GLN A 29 -4.78 6.92 30.94
C GLN A 29 -5.49 6.95 29.59
N ALA A 30 -6.79 6.66 29.58
CA ALA A 30 -7.63 7.01 28.45
C ALA A 30 -7.61 8.54 28.37
N GLU A 31 -6.65 9.09 27.62
CA GLU A 31 -6.73 10.47 27.19
C GLU A 31 -8.11 10.61 26.54
N GLU A 32 -8.92 11.53 27.05
CA GLU A 32 -10.18 11.90 26.41
C GLU A 32 -9.81 12.21 24.97
N ALA A 33 -10.19 11.33 24.04
CA ALA A 33 -9.97 11.55 22.62
C ALA A 33 -10.77 12.79 22.27
N GLN A 34 -10.14 13.96 22.36
CA GLN A 34 -10.65 15.19 21.76
C GLN A 34 -10.98 14.82 20.34
N GLU A 35 -12.27 14.85 19.98
CA GLU A 35 -12.66 14.64 18.59
C GLU A 35 -11.89 15.68 17.78
N PRO A 36 -10.93 15.26 16.93
CA PRO A 36 -10.11 16.21 16.22
C PRO A 36 -11.06 17.04 15.36
N GLU A 37 -11.01 18.36 15.52
CA GLU A 37 -11.72 19.31 14.67
C GLU A 37 -11.49 18.89 13.22
N GLU A 38 -12.55 18.51 12.49
CA GLU A 38 -12.43 17.97 11.13
C GLU A 38 -11.91 19.07 10.19
N LEU A 39 -10.58 19.18 10.09
CA LEU A 39 -9.91 20.14 9.25
C LEU A 39 -10.14 19.74 7.78
N TRP A 40 -10.93 20.54 7.06
CA TRP A 40 -11.27 20.28 5.67
C TRP A 40 -10.01 20.12 4.80
N SER A 41 -9.94 19.04 4.00
CA SER A 41 -8.86 18.83 3.01
C SER A 41 -9.42 18.63 1.58
N PRO A 42 -8.69 19.07 0.54
CA PRO A 42 -9.04 18.81 -0.85
C PRO A 42 -8.85 17.33 -1.22
N PRO A 43 -9.54 16.82 -2.27
CA PRO A 43 -9.42 15.43 -2.71
C PRO A 43 -7.96 15.02 -3.00
N GLY A 44 -7.54 13.89 -2.43
CA GLY A 44 -6.17 13.37 -2.57
C GLY A 44 -5.14 14.06 -1.66
N TYR A 45 -5.57 14.82 -0.65
CA TYR A 45 -4.71 15.41 0.37
C TYR A 45 -5.27 15.16 1.77
N THR A 46 -4.38 15.07 2.76
CA THR A 46 -4.72 14.95 4.18
C THR A 46 -3.76 15.78 5.02
N TYR A 47 -4.16 16.18 6.22
CA TYR A 47 -3.24 16.79 7.18
C TYR A 47 -2.49 15.72 7.97
N VAL A 48 -1.17 15.87 8.10
CA VAL A 48 -0.29 15.09 8.97
C VAL A 48 0.58 16.09 9.72
N ASN A 49 0.49 16.14 11.06
CA ASN A 49 1.20 17.12 11.89
C ASN A 49 0.97 18.56 11.41
N ASP A 50 -0.29 18.93 11.18
CA ASP A 50 -0.70 20.25 10.66
C ASP A 50 -0.14 20.62 9.27
N GLN A 51 0.48 19.67 8.57
CA GLN A 51 0.95 19.86 7.19
C GLN A 51 0.03 19.16 6.20
N LEU A 52 -0.39 19.87 5.16
CA LEU A 52 -1.17 19.29 4.07
C LEU A 52 -0.25 18.43 3.19
N VAL A 53 -0.40 17.11 3.28
CA VAL A 53 0.37 16.14 2.51
C VAL A 53 -0.49 15.55 1.39
N LYS A 54 0.11 15.38 0.20
CA LYS A 54 -0.54 14.69 -0.92
C LYS A 54 -0.61 13.20 -0.60
N GLN A 55 -1.81 12.65 -0.59
CA GLN A 55 -2.00 11.21 -0.44
C GLN A 55 -1.49 10.48 -1.69
N PRO A 56 -0.96 9.26 -1.54
CA PRO A 56 -0.68 8.39 -2.67
C PRO A 56 -1.93 8.27 -3.53
N VAL A 57 -1.75 8.20 -4.85
CA VAL A 57 -2.85 8.10 -5.82
C VAL A 57 -3.79 6.99 -5.38
N THR A 58 -5.00 7.36 -4.98
CA THR A 58 -6.04 6.42 -4.61
C THR A 58 -6.65 5.94 -5.92
N TYR A 59 -6.38 4.69 -6.27
CA TYR A 59 -7.04 4.06 -7.42
C TYR A 59 -8.56 4.10 -7.19
N GLU A 60 -9.35 4.25 -8.25
CA GLU A 60 -10.80 4.13 -8.15
C GLU A 60 -11.15 2.85 -7.38
N GLN A 61 -12.06 2.95 -6.41
CA GLN A 61 -12.39 1.83 -5.50
C GLN A 61 -12.87 0.58 -6.25
N ASP A 62 -13.30 0.73 -7.51
CA ASP A 62 -13.78 -0.34 -8.38
C ASP A 62 -12.73 -0.84 -9.39
N PHE A 63 -11.44 -0.53 -9.22
CA PHE A 63 -10.40 -1.02 -10.12
C PHE A 63 -10.30 -2.55 -10.07
N GLN A 64 -10.76 -3.20 -11.14
CA GLN A 64 -10.57 -4.63 -11.36
C GLN A 64 -9.37 -4.86 -12.27
N PRO A 65 -8.25 -5.39 -11.76
CA PRO A 65 -7.09 -5.67 -12.60
C PRO A 65 -7.45 -6.72 -13.66
N ARG A 66 -7.10 -6.46 -14.92
CA ARG A 66 -7.29 -7.40 -16.03
C ARG A 66 -6.51 -8.71 -15.83
N LEU A 67 -5.36 -8.63 -15.18
CA LEU A 67 -4.47 -9.75 -14.91
C LEU A 67 -4.70 -10.30 -13.50
N THR A 68 -4.70 -11.63 -13.39
CA THR A 68 -4.60 -12.30 -12.09
C THR A 68 -3.29 -11.94 -11.39
N ARG A 69 -3.23 -12.13 -10.07
CA ARG A 69 -2.03 -11.81 -9.30
C ARG A 69 -0.79 -12.58 -9.77
N THR A 70 -0.94 -13.85 -10.16
CA THR A 70 0.17 -14.65 -10.72
C THR A 70 0.68 -14.08 -12.04
N GLN A 71 -0.22 -13.72 -12.96
CA GLN A 71 0.17 -13.11 -14.24
C GLN A 71 0.85 -11.75 -14.05
N GLN A 72 0.40 -10.96 -13.06
CA GLN A 72 1.09 -9.72 -12.71
C GLN A 72 2.52 -10.02 -12.25
N TYR A 73 2.72 -11.03 -11.40
CA TYR A 73 4.06 -11.45 -10.98
C TYR A 73 4.92 -11.93 -12.14
N GLU A 74 4.34 -12.68 -13.10
CA GLU A 74 5.07 -13.07 -14.31
C GLU A 74 5.56 -11.84 -15.07
N VAL A 75 4.69 -10.86 -15.32
CA VAL A 75 5.08 -9.59 -15.96
C VAL A 75 6.21 -8.89 -15.19
N PHE A 76 6.12 -8.79 -13.86
CA PHE A 76 7.18 -8.19 -13.05
C PHE A 76 8.53 -8.92 -13.20
N MET A 77 8.52 -10.23 -13.37
CA MET A 77 9.73 -11.05 -13.41
C MET A 77 10.30 -11.23 -14.82
N THR A 78 9.50 -11.03 -15.87
CA THR A 78 9.92 -11.30 -17.25
C THR A 78 9.95 -10.07 -18.13
N HIS A 79 9.18 -9.01 -17.82
CA HIS A 79 9.05 -7.88 -18.73
C HIS A 79 10.33 -7.01 -18.74
N PRO A 80 10.83 -6.62 -19.92
CA PRO A 80 12.04 -5.81 -20.05
C PRO A 80 12.01 -4.48 -19.30
N ILE A 81 10.83 -3.89 -19.08
CA ILE A 81 10.68 -2.67 -18.27
C ILE A 81 11.17 -2.82 -16.83
N PHE A 82 11.08 -4.04 -16.27
CA PHE A 82 11.51 -4.33 -14.91
C PHE A 82 12.88 -5.01 -14.87
N THR A 83 13.16 -5.89 -15.84
CA THR A 83 14.39 -6.71 -15.86
C THR A 83 15.53 -6.10 -16.65
N GLY A 84 15.23 -5.18 -17.58
CA GLY A 84 16.19 -4.66 -18.57
C GLY A 84 16.62 -5.69 -19.62
N MET A 85 15.98 -6.86 -19.69
CA MET A 85 16.39 -7.99 -20.52
C MET A 85 15.23 -8.59 -21.32
N CYS A 86 15.51 -9.08 -22.52
CA CYS A 86 14.51 -9.77 -23.34
C CYS A 86 14.12 -11.11 -22.68
N PRO A 87 12.82 -11.41 -22.52
CA PRO A 87 12.38 -12.66 -21.88
C PRO A 87 12.78 -13.92 -22.67
N GLN A 88 12.96 -13.82 -23.99
CA GLN A 88 13.26 -14.97 -24.84
C GLN A 88 14.77 -15.23 -24.98
N CYS A 89 15.55 -14.23 -25.41
CA CYS A 89 16.98 -14.39 -25.69
C CYS A 89 17.91 -13.81 -24.62
N ARG A 90 17.36 -13.12 -23.61
CA ARG A 90 18.10 -12.43 -22.53
C ARG A 90 19.08 -11.35 -23.02
N ALA A 91 18.90 -10.83 -24.23
CA ALA A 91 19.62 -9.65 -24.67
C ALA A 91 19.32 -8.48 -23.72
N ILE A 92 20.37 -7.74 -23.34
CA ILE A 92 20.26 -6.58 -22.46
C ILE A 92 19.86 -5.38 -23.31
N TYR A 93 18.81 -4.67 -22.91
CA TYR A 93 18.43 -3.43 -23.57
C TYR A 93 19.38 -2.30 -23.14
N PRO A 94 19.80 -1.43 -24.07
CA PRO A 94 20.61 -0.27 -23.72
C PRO A 94 19.82 0.65 -22.80
N HIS A 95 20.50 1.24 -21.81
CA HIS A 95 19.88 2.16 -20.86
C HIS A 95 19.36 3.40 -21.61
N ASN A 96 18.05 3.54 -21.70
CA ASN A 96 17.38 4.69 -22.30
C ASN A 96 16.08 4.98 -21.52
N THR A 97 15.98 6.17 -20.92
CA THR A 97 14.84 6.58 -20.10
C THR A 97 13.60 6.97 -20.91
N GLU A 98 13.73 7.19 -22.22
CA GLU A 98 12.64 7.60 -23.10
C GLU A 98 12.03 6.43 -23.90
N ARG A 99 12.47 5.20 -23.63
CA ARG A 99 12.01 4.00 -24.36
C ARG A 99 10.55 3.69 -24.01
N VAL A 100 9.70 3.66 -25.03
CA VAL A 100 8.28 3.28 -24.93
C VAL A 100 8.03 1.84 -25.38
N HIS A 101 8.85 1.32 -26.31
CA HIS A 101 8.70 -0.03 -26.88
C HIS A 101 9.87 -0.96 -26.50
N TRP A 102 9.52 -2.22 -26.19
CA TRP A 102 10.47 -3.24 -25.74
C TRP A 102 10.68 -4.38 -26.74
N ASP A 103 10.47 -4.11 -28.03
CA ASP A 103 10.72 -5.09 -29.08
C ASP A 103 12.19 -5.48 -29.15
N CYS A 104 12.46 -6.77 -29.28
CA CYS A 104 13.80 -7.33 -29.28
C CYS A 104 14.35 -7.48 -30.70
N GLU A 105 15.33 -6.66 -31.06
CA GLU A 105 16.01 -6.73 -32.36
C GLU A 105 16.81 -8.03 -32.57
N MET A 106 17.18 -8.72 -31.48
CA MET A 106 18.03 -9.93 -31.55
C MET A 106 17.26 -11.20 -31.86
N CYS A 107 16.02 -11.32 -31.38
CA CYS A 107 15.21 -12.54 -31.53
C CYS A 107 13.81 -12.32 -32.09
N GLY A 108 13.40 -11.07 -32.30
CA GLY A 108 12.10 -10.71 -32.86
C GLY A 108 10.94 -10.81 -31.87
N TRP A 109 11.21 -10.99 -30.57
CA TRP A 109 10.16 -10.88 -29.54
C TRP A 109 9.57 -9.48 -29.55
N MET A 110 8.24 -9.37 -29.55
CA MET A 110 7.50 -8.09 -29.57
C MET A 110 6.73 -7.92 -28.26
N ASP A 111 6.69 -6.70 -27.75
CA ASP A 111 5.93 -6.36 -26.56
C ASP A 111 4.48 -5.98 -26.94
N ASP A 112 3.55 -6.91 -26.77
CA ASP A 112 2.12 -6.72 -27.08
C ASP A 112 1.33 -6.06 -25.92
N SER A 113 2.00 -5.43 -24.96
CA SER A 113 1.38 -4.79 -23.80
C SER A 113 0.80 -3.41 -24.16
N VAL A 114 -0.49 -3.32 -24.52
CA VAL A 114 -1.26 -2.06 -24.65
C VAL A 114 -2.55 -2.03 -23.83
#